data_AF-A0A4Y3KPW1-F1
#
_entry.id   AF-A0A4Y3KPW1-F1
#
_cell.length_a   1.000
_cell.length_b   1.000
_cell.length_c   1.000
_cell.angle_alpha   90.00
_cell.angle_beta   90.00
_cell.angle_gamma   90.00
#
_symmetry.space_group_name_H-M   'P 1'
#
loop_
_entity.id
_entity.type
_entity.pdbx_description
1 polymer ?
#
loop_
_entity_poly.entity_id
_entity_poly.type
_entity_poly.pdbx_seq_one_letter_code
_entity_poly.pdbx_strand_id
1 'polypeptide(L)'
;MHARGATAVATPTTTHDGRLVAPLDHGEEPAALAGPLVDGIWTADPSGHVWDGTLWIYPSHDEDTGAAADDEGSHYDMRDYHVLSLASLDSEVVDHGVALAVEDVPWASRQLWAPDAARRGDTYYLFFPAKDHEGVFRIGVATSAHPGGPFEAQPEPIAGAYSIDPAVFTDDDGSSYLVTGGILGGQLQRWRDDEYTGVDAYPALDEPALAPRIARLSDDLLSLAEPTRPVVLVDDEGRPLAARDVNRFFEGAWIAKVAGRYVFMYSNGDSHQLVYATGDSPYGPYTYSGVLLGPVTGWTTHGSIVEWGGEWYLLYHDAERSGRDHLRSVRMARLEVDDDGSMRLAHG
;
A
#
# COMPACT_ATOMS: atom_id res chain seq x y z
N MET A 1 30.31 38.51 -17.45
CA MET A 1 29.75 37.34 -18.18
C MET A 1 28.91 36.56 -17.20
N HIS A 2 27.60 36.79 -17.19
CA HIS A 2 26.63 36.02 -16.42
C HIS A 2 25.71 35.35 -17.44
N ALA A 3 25.72 34.02 -17.50
CA ALA A 3 24.70 33.25 -18.19
C ALA A 3 23.70 32.77 -17.14
N ARG A 4 22.47 33.28 -17.21
CA ARG A 4 21.33 32.83 -16.43
C ARG A 4 20.80 31.54 -17.06
N GLY A 5 20.54 30.54 -16.22
CA GLY A 5 19.89 29.29 -16.61
C GLY A 5 18.48 29.55 -17.13
N ALA A 6 18.13 28.84 -18.20
CA ALA A 6 16.78 28.81 -18.73
C ALA A 6 15.94 27.85 -17.88
N THR A 7 14.97 28.38 -17.15
CA THR A 7 13.85 27.62 -16.59
C THR A 7 12.99 27.11 -17.75
N ALA A 8 12.89 25.79 -17.90
CA ALA A 8 11.91 25.16 -18.78
C ALA A 8 10.52 25.39 -18.17
N VAL A 9 9.67 26.13 -18.88
CA VAL A 9 8.26 26.29 -18.54
C VAL A 9 7.54 25.05 -19.07
N ALA A 10 7.05 24.20 -18.18
CA ALA A 10 6.21 23.07 -18.55
C ALA A 10 4.88 23.58 -19.12
N THR A 11 4.47 23.04 -20.26
CA THR A 11 3.17 23.30 -20.88
C THR A 11 2.07 22.51 -20.18
N PRO A 12 0.88 23.10 -19.96
CA PRO A 12 -0.22 22.42 -19.29
C PRO A 12 -0.76 21.26 -20.14
N THR A 13 -0.93 20.10 -19.51
CA THR A 13 -1.64 18.93 -20.06
C THR A 13 -3.11 19.00 -19.66
N THR A 14 -4.00 18.78 -20.62
CA THR A 14 -5.46 18.75 -20.43
C THR A 14 -5.92 17.33 -20.10
N THR A 15 -6.66 17.16 -19.00
CA THR A 15 -7.41 15.92 -18.71
C THR A 15 -8.80 15.93 -19.35
N HIS A 16 -9.46 14.77 -19.35
CA HIS A 16 -10.64 14.46 -20.17
C HIS A 16 -11.89 15.31 -19.87
N ASP A 17 -11.90 16.11 -18.79
CA ASP A 17 -13.05 16.93 -18.36
C ASP A 17 -12.81 18.46 -18.48
N GLY A 18 -11.78 18.88 -19.23
CA GLY A 18 -11.63 20.28 -19.67
C GLY A 18 -11.41 21.32 -18.58
N ARG A 19 -11.08 20.92 -17.34
CA ARG A 19 -10.73 21.83 -16.26
C ARG A 19 -9.23 22.14 -16.27
N LEU A 20 -8.91 23.44 -16.26
CA LEU A 20 -7.56 23.93 -16.02
C LEU A 20 -7.19 23.58 -14.57
N VAL A 21 -6.27 22.64 -14.39
CA VAL A 21 -5.63 22.40 -13.10
C VAL A 21 -4.59 23.51 -12.92
N ALA A 22 -4.65 24.21 -11.79
CA ALA A 22 -3.58 25.16 -11.43
C ALA A 22 -2.25 24.40 -11.34
N PRO A 23 -1.10 25.03 -11.63
CA PRO A 23 0.19 24.42 -11.34
C PRO A 23 0.19 23.98 -9.88
N LEU A 24 0.40 22.69 -9.63
CA LEU A 24 0.55 22.16 -8.29
C LEU A 24 1.78 22.86 -7.68
N ASP A 25 1.59 23.47 -6.52
CA ASP A 25 2.71 23.88 -5.70
C ASP A 25 3.44 22.60 -5.31
N HIS A 26 4.64 22.40 -5.84
CA HIS A 26 5.52 21.33 -5.41
C HIS A 26 5.95 21.70 -3.99
N GLY A 27 5.13 21.32 -3.00
CA GLY A 27 5.54 21.32 -1.61
C GLY A 27 6.93 20.69 -1.50
N GLU A 28 7.75 21.23 -0.61
CA GLU A 28 9.17 20.86 -0.47
C GLU A 28 9.37 19.35 -0.56
N GLU A 29 10.29 18.92 -1.44
CA GLU A 29 10.53 17.49 -1.66
C GLU A 29 10.96 16.82 -0.35
N PRO A 30 10.50 15.59 -0.09
CA PRO A 30 10.89 14.82 1.09
C PRO A 30 12.43 14.81 1.24
N ALA A 31 12.94 14.86 2.46
CA ALA A 31 14.32 14.43 2.71
C ALA A 31 14.41 12.91 2.58
N ALA A 32 14.23 12.40 1.36
CA ALA A 32 14.41 11.00 1.04
C ALA A 32 15.83 10.59 1.44
N LEU A 33 15.94 9.44 2.11
CA LEU A 33 17.23 8.78 2.25
C LEU A 33 17.67 8.42 0.82
N ALA A 34 18.91 8.78 0.48
CA ALA A 34 19.32 8.99 -0.90
C ALA A 34 19.01 7.80 -1.84
N GLY A 35 18.16 8.04 -2.85
CA GLY A 35 17.92 7.16 -4.00
C GLY A 35 16.99 5.96 -3.77
N PRO A 36 16.84 5.08 -4.78
CA PRO A 36 16.12 3.82 -4.63
C PRO A 36 16.86 2.86 -3.69
N LEU A 37 16.13 2.08 -2.90
CA LEU A 37 16.72 1.10 -1.97
C LEU A 37 17.46 -0.04 -2.69
N VAL A 38 16.97 -0.44 -3.86
CA VAL A 38 17.60 -1.45 -4.72
C VAL A 38 17.55 -1.01 -6.18
N ASP A 39 18.58 -1.38 -6.93
CA ASP A 39 18.68 -1.09 -8.37
C ASP A 39 18.72 -2.37 -9.24
N GLY A 40 18.98 -3.55 -8.67
CA GLY A 40 19.03 -4.82 -9.41
C GLY A 40 17.68 -5.26 -10.01
N ILE A 41 16.58 -4.86 -9.40
CA ILE A 41 15.19 -5.22 -9.74
C ILE A 41 14.27 -3.99 -9.62
N TRP A 42 13.07 -4.06 -10.21
CA TRP A 42 12.04 -3.03 -10.02
C TRP A 42 11.14 -3.43 -8.86
N THR A 43 10.87 -2.50 -7.96
CA THR A 43 10.17 -2.78 -6.70
C THR A 43 9.11 -1.73 -6.44
N ALA A 44 7.98 -2.17 -5.91
CA ALA A 44 6.88 -1.28 -5.56
C ALA A 44 6.21 -1.69 -4.26
N ASP A 45 5.19 -0.92 -3.87
CA ASP A 45 4.25 -1.25 -2.81
C ASP A 45 4.90 -1.80 -1.52
N PRO A 46 5.85 -1.07 -0.92
CA PRO A 46 6.69 -1.63 0.14
C PRO A 46 5.96 -1.73 1.47
N SER A 47 5.83 -2.95 1.98
CA SER A 47 5.39 -3.22 3.36
C SER A 47 6.58 -3.48 4.30
N GLY A 48 6.81 -2.59 5.26
CA GLY A 48 7.97 -2.61 6.16
C GLY A 48 7.68 -3.17 7.54
N HIS A 49 8.49 -4.14 8.00
CA HIS A 49 8.39 -4.76 9.31
C HIS A 49 9.74 -4.84 10.00
N VAL A 50 9.78 -4.67 11.33
CA VAL A 50 11.00 -4.85 12.10
C VAL A 50 10.94 -6.11 12.93
N TRP A 51 11.83 -7.05 12.64
CA TRP A 51 12.02 -8.25 13.46
C TRP A 51 13.49 -8.44 13.79
N ASP A 52 13.76 -8.71 15.06
CA ASP A 52 15.10 -8.96 15.59
C ASP A 52 16.09 -7.83 15.23
N GLY A 53 15.59 -6.59 15.19
CA GLY A 53 16.35 -5.37 14.87
C GLY A 53 16.57 -5.09 13.38
N THR A 54 16.17 -6.00 12.49
CA THR A 54 16.32 -5.86 11.04
C THR A 54 15.03 -5.33 10.43
N LEU A 55 15.14 -4.35 9.53
CA LEU A 55 14.01 -3.93 8.69
C LEU A 55 13.86 -4.92 7.53
N TRP A 56 12.70 -5.55 7.45
CA TRP A 56 12.27 -6.41 6.35
C TRP A 56 11.25 -5.67 5.51
N ILE A 57 11.39 -5.75 4.19
CA ILE A 57 10.53 -5.06 3.24
C ILE A 57 9.96 -6.09 2.29
N TYR A 58 8.64 -6.09 2.16
CA TYR A 58 7.85 -6.96 1.30
C TYR A 58 7.26 -6.12 0.17
N PRO A 59 8.01 -5.91 -0.92
CA PRO A 59 7.52 -5.19 -2.08
C PRO A 59 6.84 -6.11 -3.11
N SER A 60 6.05 -5.53 -4.00
CA SER A 60 5.81 -6.12 -5.33
C SER A 60 7.11 -6.15 -6.14
N HIS A 61 7.30 -7.17 -6.99
CA HIS A 61 8.37 -7.21 -7.99
C HIS A 61 7.81 -6.85 -9.38
N ASP A 62 8.05 -5.61 -9.78
CA ASP A 62 7.60 -5.08 -11.06
C ASP A 62 8.40 -5.70 -12.24
N GLU A 63 7.73 -6.07 -13.33
CA GLU A 63 8.36 -6.62 -14.53
C GLU A 63 7.82 -5.96 -15.81
N ASP A 64 8.70 -5.81 -16.81
CA ASP A 64 8.31 -5.34 -18.14
C ASP A 64 7.80 -6.53 -18.98
N THR A 65 6.54 -6.90 -18.77
CA THR A 65 5.92 -8.05 -19.44
C THR A 65 5.40 -7.72 -20.84
N GLY A 66 5.40 -6.44 -21.22
CA GLY A 66 4.79 -5.93 -22.45
C GLY A 66 3.25 -5.92 -22.43
N ALA A 67 2.62 -6.15 -21.28
CA ALA A 67 1.18 -6.02 -21.12
C ALA A 67 0.71 -4.58 -21.39
N ALA A 68 -0.48 -4.45 -21.99
CA ALA A 68 -1.02 -3.14 -22.35
C ALA A 68 -1.49 -2.37 -21.10
N ALA A 69 -1.24 -1.06 -21.08
CA ALA A 69 -1.75 -0.18 -20.05
C ALA A 69 -3.26 0.06 -20.23
N ASP A 70 -4.00 -0.07 -19.12
CA ASP A 70 -5.42 0.22 -19.00
C ASP A 70 -5.75 0.60 -17.54
N ASP A 71 -6.96 1.14 -17.33
CA ASP A 71 -7.45 1.59 -16.02
C ASP A 71 -7.75 0.41 -15.05
N GLU A 72 -7.75 -0.83 -15.55
CA GLU A 72 -7.88 -2.05 -14.74
C GLU A 72 -6.52 -2.58 -14.25
N GLY A 73 -5.44 -1.89 -14.59
CA GLY A 73 -4.10 -2.21 -14.15
C GLY A 73 -3.49 -3.44 -14.81
N SER A 74 -3.89 -3.80 -16.03
CA SER A 74 -3.39 -5.00 -16.74
C SER A 74 -1.88 -4.99 -16.97
N HIS A 75 -1.27 -3.80 -17.06
CA HIS A 75 0.17 -3.60 -17.20
C HIS A 75 0.97 -3.86 -15.91
N TYR A 76 0.31 -3.90 -14.74
CA TYR A 76 0.87 -4.40 -13.49
C TYR A 76 0.74 -5.93 -13.46
N ASP A 77 1.62 -6.62 -14.19
CA ASP A 77 1.61 -8.08 -14.42
C ASP A 77 2.74 -8.81 -13.67
N MET A 78 2.96 -8.44 -12.41
CA MET A 78 3.95 -9.04 -11.52
C MET A 78 3.68 -10.54 -11.29
N ARG A 79 4.75 -11.34 -11.19
CA ARG A 79 4.68 -12.82 -11.20
C ARG A 79 5.30 -13.48 -9.98
N ASP A 80 6.06 -12.74 -9.20
CA ASP A 80 6.67 -13.23 -7.97
C ASP A 80 6.85 -12.08 -6.97
N TYR A 81 7.30 -12.43 -5.77
CA TYR A 81 7.76 -11.51 -4.77
C TYR A 81 9.21 -11.81 -4.44
N HIS A 82 10.00 -10.76 -4.27
CA HIS A 82 11.28 -10.79 -3.59
C HIS A 82 11.13 -10.15 -2.20
N VAL A 83 11.86 -10.65 -1.20
CA VAL A 83 11.93 -10.00 0.11
C VAL A 83 13.26 -9.29 0.26
N LEU A 84 13.22 -8.05 0.72
CA LEU A 84 14.41 -7.25 0.99
C LEU A 84 14.65 -7.14 2.51
N SER A 85 15.90 -6.96 2.91
CA SER A 85 16.23 -6.63 4.30
C SER A 85 17.34 -5.60 4.42
N LEU A 86 17.25 -4.77 5.45
CA LEU A 86 18.25 -3.76 5.79
C LEU A 86 18.57 -3.83 7.29
N ALA A 87 19.83 -4.08 7.62
CA ALA A 87 20.28 -4.26 9.00
C ALA A 87 20.54 -2.93 9.74
N SER A 88 20.91 -1.88 9.00
CA SER A 88 21.07 -0.50 9.47
C SER A 88 21.05 0.46 8.28
N LEU A 89 20.87 1.76 8.51
CA LEU A 89 20.91 2.78 7.46
C LEU A 89 22.22 2.81 6.65
N ASP A 90 23.32 2.32 7.23
CA ASP A 90 24.64 2.26 6.58
C ASP A 90 24.91 0.91 5.88
N SER A 91 23.97 -0.04 5.97
CA SER A 91 24.11 -1.37 5.39
C SER A 91 23.66 -1.38 3.93
N GLU A 92 24.21 -2.30 3.14
CA GLU A 92 23.63 -2.62 1.84
C GLU A 92 22.29 -3.34 2.03
N VAL A 93 21.32 -3.04 1.16
CA VAL A 93 20.06 -3.79 1.12
C VAL A 93 20.34 -5.18 0.56
N VAL A 94 19.84 -6.20 1.26
CA VAL A 94 19.93 -7.60 0.84
C VAL A 94 18.63 -7.99 0.16
N ASP A 95 18.72 -8.42 -1.10
CA ASP A 95 17.66 -9.15 -1.81
C ASP A 95 17.80 -10.65 -1.52
N HIS A 96 16.75 -11.25 -0.94
CA HIS A 96 16.74 -12.68 -0.56
C HIS A 96 16.34 -13.60 -1.73
N GLY A 97 16.08 -13.04 -2.92
CA GLY A 97 15.61 -13.76 -4.09
C GLY A 97 14.11 -14.00 -4.07
N VAL A 98 13.65 -14.85 -5.01
CA VAL A 98 12.23 -15.20 -5.16
C VAL A 98 11.74 -15.88 -3.88
N ALA A 99 10.82 -15.21 -3.19
CA ALA A 99 10.19 -15.65 -1.97
C ALA A 99 8.88 -16.41 -2.22
N LEU A 100 8.14 -16.05 -3.26
CA LEU A 100 6.94 -16.75 -3.74
C LEU A 100 6.70 -16.40 -5.21
N ALA A 101 6.40 -17.39 -6.05
CA ALA A 101 6.02 -17.19 -7.44
C ALA A 101 4.56 -17.60 -7.69
N VAL A 102 3.89 -16.97 -8.66
CA VAL A 102 2.48 -17.23 -8.97
C VAL A 102 2.24 -18.68 -9.41
N GLU A 103 3.24 -19.31 -10.04
CA GLU A 103 3.17 -20.71 -10.46
C GLU A 103 3.11 -21.71 -9.29
N ASP A 104 3.55 -21.28 -8.10
CA ASP A 104 3.50 -22.05 -6.85
C ASP A 104 2.21 -21.79 -6.05
N VAL A 105 1.29 -20.96 -6.55
CA VAL A 105 0.01 -20.64 -5.90
C VAL A 105 -1.15 -21.32 -6.65
N PRO A 106 -1.71 -22.45 -6.15
CA PRO A 106 -2.63 -23.28 -6.92
C PRO A 106 -3.91 -22.57 -7.42
N TRP A 107 -4.43 -21.65 -6.61
CA TRP A 107 -5.69 -20.94 -6.89
C TRP A 107 -5.50 -19.68 -7.74
N ALA A 108 -4.27 -19.15 -7.83
CA ALA A 108 -3.97 -17.90 -8.53
C ALA A 108 -3.62 -18.15 -10.00
N SER A 109 -3.91 -17.17 -10.85
CA SER A 109 -3.60 -17.21 -12.29
C SER A 109 -2.57 -16.16 -12.70
N ARG A 110 -2.57 -14.97 -12.08
CA ARG A 110 -1.71 -13.83 -12.46
C ARG A 110 -1.78 -12.68 -11.45
N GLN A 111 -0.94 -11.67 -11.67
CA GLN A 111 -0.95 -10.37 -10.99
C GLN A 111 -0.77 -10.46 -9.47
N LEU A 112 0.45 -10.82 -9.05
CA LEU A 112 0.89 -10.75 -7.66
C LEU A 112 1.11 -9.27 -7.25
N TRP A 113 0.05 -8.61 -6.79
CA TRP A 113 0.02 -7.19 -6.42
C TRP A 113 0.55 -6.92 -4.99
N ALA A 114 0.42 -5.71 -4.46
CA ALA A 114 1.01 -5.27 -3.19
C ALA A 114 0.87 -6.29 -2.04
N PRO A 115 1.96 -6.88 -1.54
CA PRO A 115 1.90 -7.84 -0.44
C PRO A 115 2.10 -7.16 0.93
N ASP A 116 1.87 -7.94 1.98
CA ASP A 116 2.28 -7.59 3.35
C ASP A 116 2.66 -8.86 4.13
N ALA A 117 3.27 -8.71 5.30
CA ALA A 117 3.72 -9.82 6.12
C ALA A 117 3.35 -9.68 7.59
N ALA A 118 3.39 -10.81 8.30
CA ALA A 118 3.26 -10.85 9.75
C ALA A 118 4.13 -11.96 10.34
N ARG A 119 4.44 -11.87 11.64
CA ARG A 119 5.15 -12.90 12.39
C ARG A 119 4.31 -13.39 13.55
N ARG A 120 4.23 -14.71 13.73
CA ARG A 120 3.66 -15.35 14.92
C ARG A 120 4.58 -16.45 15.41
N GLY A 121 5.18 -16.23 16.58
CA GLY A 121 6.25 -17.11 17.08
C GLY A 121 7.41 -17.17 16.08
N ASP A 122 7.72 -18.38 15.62
CA ASP A 122 8.80 -18.65 14.65
C ASP A 122 8.29 -18.79 13.21
N THR A 123 7.00 -18.48 12.97
CA THR A 123 6.40 -18.54 11.64
C THR A 123 6.19 -17.14 11.09
N TYR A 124 6.58 -16.97 9.83
CA TYR A 124 6.36 -15.77 9.03
C TYR A 124 5.26 -16.04 8.01
N TYR A 125 4.41 -15.05 7.80
CA TYR A 125 3.24 -15.11 6.95
C TYR A 125 3.37 -14.03 5.89
N LEU A 126 3.21 -14.38 4.62
CA LEU A 126 3.12 -13.46 3.50
C LEU A 126 1.67 -13.43 3.05
N PHE A 127 1.01 -12.29 3.18
CA PHE A 127 -0.32 -12.02 2.68
C PHE A 127 -0.21 -11.33 1.33
N PHE A 128 -0.98 -11.80 0.35
CA PHE A 128 -0.80 -11.31 -1.01
C PHE A 128 -2.11 -11.31 -1.80
N PRO A 129 -2.36 -10.28 -2.62
CA PRO A 129 -3.46 -10.24 -3.55
C PRO A 129 -3.05 -10.88 -4.89
N ALA A 130 -3.94 -11.72 -5.44
CA ALA A 130 -3.77 -12.28 -6.79
C ALA A 130 -5.13 -12.49 -7.46
N LYS A 131 -5.18 -12.48 -8.79
CA LYS A 131 -6.39 -12.88 -9.51
C LYS A 131 -6.49 -14.39 -9.55
N ASP A 132 -7.65 -14.91 -9.17
CA ASP A 132 -7.99 -16.32 -9.37
C ASP A 132 -8.19 -16.64 -10.87
N HIS A 133 -8.50 -17.90 -11.19
CA HIS A 133 -8.74 -18.36 -12.57
C HIS A 133 -10.01 -17.79 -13.21
N GLU A 134 -10.88 -17.12 -12.43
CA GLU A 134 -12.05 -16.39 -12.92
C GLU A 134 -11.75 -14.89 -13.13
N GLY A 135 -10.53 -14.45 -12.83
CA GLY A 135 -10.10 -13.06 -12.95
C GLY A 135 -10.53 -12.17 -11.78
N VAL A 136 -10.93 -12.77 -10.66
CA VAL A 136 -11.37 -12.08 -9.45
C VAL A 136 -10.20 -11.98 -8.48
N PHE A 137 -9.94 -10.79 -7.95
CA PHE A 137 -8.92 -10.58 -6.94
C PHE A 137 -9.35 -11.20 -5.59
N ARG A 138 -8.46 -12.04 -5.05
CA ARG A 138 -8.56 -12.68 -3.72
C ARG A 138 -7.29 -12.41 -2.95
N ILE A 139 -7.35 -12.61 -1.62
CA ILE A 139 -6.18 -12.53 -0.75
C ILE A 139 -5.75 -13.93 -0.34
N GLY A 140 -4.51 -14.28 -0.64
CA GLY A 140 -3.83 -15.47 -0.16
C GLY A 140 -2.99 -15.22 1.08
N VAL A 141 -2.56 -16.32 1.67
CA VAL A 141 -1.51 -16.34 2.69
C VAL A 141 -0.56 -17.50 2.42
N ALA A 142 0.73 -17.25 2.62
CA ALA A 142 1.81 -18.22 2.51
C ALA A 142 2.67 -18.20 3.78
N THR A 143 3.28 -19.32 4.14
CA THR A 143 4.05 -19.44 5.40
C THR A 143 5.51 -19.79 5.17
N SER A 144 6.39 -19.28 6.02
CA SER A 144 7.80 -19.64 6.07
C SER A 144 8.35 -19.71 7.48
N ALA A 145 9.45 -20.44 7.67
CA ALA A 145 10.25 -20.43 8.89
C ALA A 145 11.32 -19.31 8.89
N HIS A 146 11.44 -18.56 7.80
CA HIS A 146 12.41 -17.47 7.64
C HIS A 146 11.70 -16.23 7.08
N PRO A 147 12.01 -15.00 7.57
CA PRO A 147 11.36 -13.78 7.09
C PRO A 147 11.58 -13.52 5.60
N GLY A 148 12.75 -13.89 5.06
CA GLY A 148 13.06 -13.80 3.64
C GLY A 148 12.44 -14.89 2.75
N GLY A 149 11.66 -15.81 3.31
CA GLY A 149 11.13 -16.96 2.58
C GLY A 149 12.17 -18.09 2.34
N PRO A 150 11.93 -18.96 1.34
CA PRO A 150 10.74 -18.99 0.50
C PRO A 150 9.48 -19.32 1.32
N PHE A 151 8.32 -18.91 0.81
CA PHE A 151 7.01 -19.12 1.42
C PHE A 151 6.23 -20.21 0.70
N GLU A 152 5.54 -21.06 1.45
CA GLU A 152 4.62 -22.06 0.93
C GLU A 152 3.19 -21.53 0.99
N ALA A 153 2.56 -21.33 -0.17
CA ALA A 153 1.21 -20.79 -0.27
C ALA A 153 0.16 -21.79 0.19
N GLN A 154 -0.88 -21.29 0.89
CA GLN A 154 -2.08 -22.08 1.12
C GLN A 154 -2.76 -22.41 -0.21
N PRO A 155 -3.37 -23.61 -0.34
CA PRO A 155 -3.95 -24.06 -1.61
C PRO A 155 -5.20 -23.29 -2.03
N GLU A 156 -5.82 -22.56 -1.10
CA GLU A 156 -7.02 -21.74 -1.31
C GLU A 156 -6.77 -20.33 -0.74
N PRO A 157 -7.43 -19.29 -1.27
CA PRO A 157 -7.38 -17.95 -0.68
C PRO A 157 -8.09 -17.91 0.68
N ILE A 158 -7.84 -16.85 1.44
CA ILE A 158 -8.52 -16.59 2.72
C ILE A 158 -10.02 -16.40 2.45
N ALA A 159 -10.83 -17.31 2.98
CA ALA A 159 -12.28 -17.24 2.84
C ALA A 159 -12.82 -15.93 3.44
N GLY A 160 -13.60 -15.19 2.64
CA GLY A 160 -14.20 -13.92 3.03
C GLY A 160 -13.31 -12.69 2.82
N ALA A 161 -12.03 -12.86 2.45
CA ALA A 161 -11.17 -11.77 2.03
C ALA A 161 -11.20 -11.61 0.50
N TYR A 162 -11.21 -10.37 0.03
CA TYR A 162 -11.37 -10.04 -1.38
C TYR A 162 -10.75 -8.69 -1.71
N SER A 163 -10.75 -8.34 -3.01
CA SER A 163 -10.07 -7.17 -3.56
C SER A 163 -8.55 -7.31 -3.36
N ILE A 164 -7.83 -6.22 -3.18
CA ILE A 164 -6.37 -6.14 -3.22
C ILE A 164 -5.78 -5.62 -1.90
N ASP A 165 -4.48 -5.39 -1.91
CA ASP A 165 -3.73 -4.59 -0.92
C ASP A 165 -3.98 -4.99 0.53
N PRO A 166 -3.66 -6.25 0.90
CA PRO A 166 -3.69 -6.68 2.28
C PRO A 166 -2.70 -5.88 3.12
N ALA A 167 -3.13 -5.42 4.29
CA ALA A 167 -2.24 -5.00 5.36
C ALA A 167 -2.62 -5.70 6.67
N VAL A 168 -1.62 -6.27 7.36
CA VAL A 168 -1.77 -7.02 8.59
C VAL A 168 -1.13 -6.27 9.74
N PHE A 169 -1.99 -5.72 10.58
CA PHE A 169 -1.57 -5.03 11.79
C PHE A 169 -1.75 -5.93 13.01
N THR A 170 -0.70 -6.10 13.80
CA THR A 170 -0.77 -6.80 15.10
C THR A 170 -0.72 -5.77 16.21
N ASP A 171 -1.79 -5.73 17.01
CA ASP A 171 -1.93 -4.78 18.11
C ASP A 171 -1.16 -5.24 19.35
N ASP A 172 -1.02 -4.34 20.31
CA ASP A 172 -0.30 -4.57 21.57
C ASP A 172 -0.90 -5.71 22.41
N ASP A 173 -2.18 -6.04 22.18
CA ASP A 173 -2.87 -7.13 22.86
C ASP A 173 -2.62 -8.52 22.21
N GLY A 174 -1.88 -8.56 21.10
CA GLY A 174 -1.56 -9.77 20.34
C GLY A 174 -2.59 -10.15 19.27
N SER A 175 -3.71 -9.44 19.17
CA SER A 175 -4.67 -9.61 18.08
C SER A 175 -4.10 -9.08 16.78
N SER A 176 -4.26 -9.83 15.69
CA SER A 176 -3.91 -9.36 14.34
C SER A 176 -5.16 -9.07 13.53
N TYR A 177 -5.11 -8.04 12.71
CA TYR A 177 -6.20 -7.55 11.87
C TYR A 177 -5.72 -7.48 10.44
N LEU A 178 -6.50 -8.06 9.52
CA LEU A 178 -6.29 -7.93 8.09
C LEU A 178 -7.20 -6.83 7.56
N VAL A 179 -6.61 -5.85 6.89
CA VAL A 179 -7.31 -4.84 6.07
C VAL A 179 -7.08 -5.16 4.61
N THR A 180 -8.11 -5.02 3.77
CA THR A 180 -8.01 -5.20 2.31
C THR A 180 -8.84 -4.14 1.59
N GLY A 181 -8.52 -3.88 0.33
CA GLY A 181 -9.38 -3.11 -0.56
C GLY A 181 -8.64 -2.21 -1.53
N GLY A 182 -9.16 -2.15 -2.75
CA GLY A 182 -8.80 -1.14 -3.74
C GLY A 182 -9.91 -1.02 -4.78
N ILE A 183 -10.29 0.22 -5.15
CA ILE A 183 -11.27 0.45 -6.21
C ILE A 183 -10.63 0.35 -7.60
N LEU A 184 -11.38 0.66 -8.68
CA LEU A 184 -10.93 0.49 -10.07
C LEU A 184 -10.45 -0.95 -10.32
N GLY A 185 -9.20 -1.13 -10.79
CA GLY A 185 -8.59 -2.43 -11.04
C GLY A 185 -8.56 -3.36 -9.84
N GLY A 186 -8.63 -2.83 -8.61
CA GLY A 186 -8.71 -3.61 -7.37
C GLY A 186 -10.08 -4.25 -7.10
N GLN A 187 -11.11 -3.90 -7.88
CA GLN A 187 -12.43 -4.52 -7.90
C GLN A 187 -13.31 -4.31 -6.67
N LEU A 188 -12.93 -3.53 -5.65
CA LEU A 188 -13.74 -3.33 -4.44
C LEU A 188 -15.18 -2.87 -4.74
N GLN A 189 -15.37 -2.02 -5.76
CA GLN A 189 -16.67 -1.56 -6.23
C GLN A 189 -17.58 -2.64 -6.82
N ARG A 190 -17.02 -3.83 -7.10
CA ARG A 190 -17.74 -5.00 -7.63
C ARG A 190 -18.21 -5.93 -6.51
N TRP A 191 -17.91 -5.63 -5.25
CA TRP A 191 -18.35 -6.39 -4.08
C TRP A 191 -19.50 -5.69 -3.36
N ARG A 192 -20.60 -6.41 -3.12
CA ARG A 192 -21.73 -5.92 -2.31
C ARG A 192 -22.16 -7.01 -1.33
N ASP A 193 -22.31 -6.62 -0.07
CA ASP A 193 -22.63 -7.56 1.02
C ASP A 193 -21.70 -8.78 1.05
N ASP A 194 -20.40 -8.54 0.79
CA ASP A 194 -19.33 -9.54 0.68
C ASP A 194 -19.52 -10.58 -0.45
N GLU A 195 -20.34 -10.28 -1.46
CA GLU A 195 -20.54 -11.09 -2.68
C GLU A 195 -19.99 -10.37 -3.94
N TYR A 196 -19.28 -11.12 -4.79
CA TYR A 196 -18.77 -10.60 -6.07
C TYR A 196 -19.88 -10.51 -7.10
N THR A 197 -20.16 -9.30 -7.57
CA THR A 197 -21.22 -9.03 -8.54
C THR A 197 -20.70 -8.98 -9.98
N GLY A 198 -19.39 -8.79 -10.17
CA GLY A 198 -18.78 -8.60 -11.49
C GLY A 198 -19.18 -7.30 -12.20
N VAL A 199 -19.89 -6.40 -11.51
CA VAL A 199 -20.40 -5.14 -12.08
C VAL A 199 -19.91 -3.98 -11.24
N ASP A 200 -19.35 -2.97 -11.88
CA ASP A 200 -18.94 -1.73 -11.20
C ASP A 200 -20.15 -1.00 -10.64
N ALA A 201 -20.13 -0.74 -9.32
CA ALA A 201 -21.23 -0.09 -8.64
C ALA A 201 -20.73 0.91 -7.59
N TYR A 202 -20.44 2.13 -8.04
CA TYR A 202 -20.02 3.23 -7.18
C TYR A 202 -21.20 3.91 -6.46
N PRO A 203 -21.00 4.41 -5.22
CA PRO A 203 -21.95 5.29 -4.54
C PRO A 203 -22.15 6.61 -5.31
N ALA A 204 -23.27 7.29 -5.07
CA ALA A 204 -23.46 8.64 -5.58
C ALA A 204 -22.42 9.61 -4.99
N LEU A 205 -22.12 10.70 -5.70
CA LEU A 205 -21.03 11.62 -5.32
C LEU A 205 -21.19 12.25 -3.92
N ASP A 206 -22.41 12.40 -3.42
CA ASP A 206 -22.75 12.90 -2.08
C ASP A 206 -23.02 11.79 -1.05
N GLU A 207 -23.00 10.53 -1.46
CA GLU A 207 -23.05 9.37 -0.55
C GLU A 207 -21.65 9.05 -0.01
N PRO A 208 -21.56 8.33 1.12
CA PRO A 208 -20.28 7.85 1.64
C PRO A 208 -19.47 7.08 0.58
N ALA A 209 -18.17 7.34 0.54
CA ALA A 209 -17.25 6.62 -0.33
C ALA A 209 -17.19 5.12 0.03
N LEU A 210 -16.73 4.31 -0.92
CA LEU A 210 -16.39 2.91 -0.63
C LEU A 210 -15.26 2.86 0.40
N ALA A 211 -15.41 1.97 1.37
CA ALA A 211 -14.47 1.78 2.48
C ALA A 211 -13.70 0.48 2.31
N PRO A 212 -12.42 0.43 2.73
CA PRO A 212 -11.70 -0.83 2.82
C PRO A 212 -12.34 -1.72 3.87
N ARG A 213 -12.00 -3.01 3.81
CA ARG A 213 -12.56 -4.07 4.65
C ARG A 213 -11.56 -4.44 5.71
N ILE A 214 -12.00 -4.62 6.96
CA ILE A 214 -11.18 -5.11 8.05
C ILE A 214 -11.84 -6.30 8.73
N ALA A 215 -11.04 -7.28 9.13
CA ALA A 215 -11.44 -8.37 10.01
C ALA A 215 -10.28 -8.77 10.91
N ARG A 216 -10.58 -9.18 12.15
CA ARG A 216 -9.60 -9.86 12.99
C ARG A 216 -9.22 -11.20 12.36
N LEU A 217 -7.94 -11.52 12.36
CA LEU A 217 -7.42 -12.83 11.95
C LEU A 217 -7.59 -13.85 13.08
N SER A 218 -7.69 -15.11 12.68
CA SER A 218 -7.62 -16.27 13.57
C SER A 218 -6.25 -16.40 14.24
N ASP A 219 -6.15 -17.20 15.30
CA ASP A 219 -4.92 -17.30 16.09
C ASP A 219 -3.73 -17.81 15.26
N ASP A 220 -3.98 -18.64 14.24
CA ASP A 220 -2.97 -19.18 13.32
C ASP A 220 -2.69 -18.26 12.12
N LEU A 221 -3.38 -17.12 12.01
CA LEU A 221 -3.29 -16.14 10.92
C LEU A 221 -3.67 -16.64 9.53
N LEU A 222 -4.24 -17.84 9.39
CA LEU A 222 -4.57 -18.44 8.08
C LEU A 222 -6.01 -18.16 7.62
N SER A 223 -6.85 -17.61 8.51
CA SER A 223 -8.25 -17.33 8.22
C SER A 223 -8.77 -16.11 8.99
N LEU A 224 -9.92 -15.58 8.58
CA LEU A 224 -10.62 -14.54 9.33
C LEU A 224 -11.30 -15.15 10.56
N ALA A 225 -11.15 -14.51 11.72
CA ALA A 225 -11.85 -14.88 12.96
C ALA A 225 -13.29 -14.33 13.04
N GLU A 226 -13.67 -13.48 12.08
CA GLU A 226 -14.94 -12.79 12.02
C GLU A 226 -15.25 -12.33 10.59
N PRO A 227 -16.53 -12.04 10.26
CA PRO A 227 -16.88 -11.38 9.01
C PRO A 227 -16.18 -10.02 8.87
N THR A 228 -15.94 -9.61 7.62
CA THR A 228 -15.37 -8.28 7.36
C THR A 228 -16.35 -7.17 7.71
N ARG A 229 -15.82 -6.02 8.07
CA ARG A 229 -16.58 -4.78 8.29
C ARG A 229 -15.88 -3.60 7.58
N PRO A 230 -16.61 -2.55 7.19
CA PRO A 230 -16.00 -1.39 6.57
C PRO A 230 -15.17 -0.58 7.58
N VAL A 231 -14.00 -0.09 7.16
CA VAL A 231 -13.24 0.93 7.90
C VAL A 231 -13.77 2.31 7.53
N VAL A 232 -14.53 2.93 8.43
CA VAL A 232 -15.17 4.22 8.16
C VAL A 232 -14.16 5.36 8.32
N LEU A 233 -13.93 6.12 7.26
CA LEU A 233 -13.17 7.37 7.26
C LEU A 233 -14.13 8.56 7.38
N VAL A 234 -13.83 9.49 8.28
CA VAL A 234 -14.67 10.66 8.57
C VAL A 234 -13.89 11.98 8.48
N ASP A 235 -14.62 13.07 8.26
CA ASP A 235 -14.10 14.44 8.40
C ASP A 235 -14.02 14.89 9.87
N ASP A 236 -13.55 16.13 10.09
CA ASP A 236 -13.39 16.72 11.43
C ASP A 236 -14.72 16.88 12.20
N GLU A 237 -15.86 16.87 11.49
CA GLU A 237 -17.20 16.88 12.08
C GLU A 237 -17.76 15.47 12.32
N GLY A 238 -16.99 14.43 12.03
CA GLY A 238 -17.38 13.02 12.20
C GLY A 238 -18.33 12.50 11.12
N ARG A 239 -18.44 13.17 9.97
CA ARG A 239 -19.26 12.73 8.83
C ARG A 239 -18.42 11.84 7.91
N PRO A 240 -18.95 10.71 7.41
CA PRO A 240 -18.22 9.88 6.46
C PRO A 240 -17.77 10.67 5.23
N LEU A 241 -16.54 10.44 4.78
CA LEU A 241 -16.03 11.04 3.55
C LEU A 241 -16.92 10.62 2.37
N ALA A 242 -17.39 11.60 1.60
CA ALA A 242 -18.26 11.35 0.45
C ALA A 242 -17.45 10.82 -0.74
N ALA A 243 -18.11 10.17 -1.70
CA ALA A 243 -17.47 9.63 -2.89
C ALA A 243 -16.80 10.71 -3.78
N ARG A 244 -17.23 11.97 -3.66
CA ARG A 244 -16.58 13.13 -4.31
C ARG A 244 -15.37 13.69 -3.55
N ASP A 245 -15.16 13.26 -2.31
CA ASP A 245 -14.09 13.80 -1.49
C ASP A 245 -12.74 13.39 -2.07
N VAL A 246 -11.83 14.35 -2.24
CA VAL A 246 -10.49 14.09 -2.80
C VAL A 246 -9.61 13.27 -1.86
N ASN A 247 -9.99 13.19 -0.58
CA ASN A 247 -9.29 12.42 0.44
C ASN A 247 -9.96 11.06 0.72
N ARG A 248 -10.95 10.64 -0.08
CA ARG A 248 -11.55 9.32 0.09
C ARG A 248 -10.53 8.21 -0.11
N PHE A 249 -10.82 7.04 0.45
CA PHE A 249 -10.04 5.84 0.20
C PHE A 249 -10.01 5.49 -1.30
N PHE A 250 -8.84 5.03 -1.76
CA PHE A 250 -8.67 4.45 -3.09
C PHE A 250 -8.11 3.02 -3.00
N GLU A 251 -6.91 2.86 -2.45
CA GLU A 251 -6.21 1.58 -2.27
C GLU A 251 -5.07 1.69 -1.22
N GLY A 252 -4.28 0.63 -1.03
CA GLY A 252 -3.03 0.66 -0.27
C GLY A 252 -3.18 1.03 1.21
N ALA A 253 -4.13 0.40 1.90
CA ALA A 253 -4.34 0.63 3.33
C ALA A 253 -3.12 0.17 4.14
N TRP A 254 -2.77 0.93 5.18
CA TRP A 254 -1.75 0.54 6.17
C TRP A 254 -2.18 1.00 7.56
N ILE A 255 -2.01 0.14 8.57
CA ILE A 255 -2.28 0.49 9.97
C ILE A 255 -0.98 0.43 10.78
N ALA A 256 -0.72 1.50 11.52
CA ALA A 256 0.30 1.54 12.56
C ALA A 256 -0.26 2.14 13.84
N LYS A 257 0.46 1.93 14.96
CA LYS A 257 0.16 2.59 16.23
C LYS A 257 1.24 3.60 16.54
N VAL A 258 0.85 4.88 16.55
CA VAL A 258 1.78 6.02 16.70
C VAL A 258 1.29 6.88 17.86
N ALA A 259 2.16 7.16 18.84
CA ALA A 259 1.81 7.94 20.04
C ALA A 259 0.52 7.47 20.76
N GLY A 260 0.25 6.15 20.73
CA GLY A 260 -0.94 5.54 21.36
C GLY A 260 -2.24 5.66 20.56
N ARG A 261 -2.22 6.26 19.35
CA ARG A 261 -3.35 6.31 18.42
C ARG A 261 -3.15 5.31 17.28
N TYR A 262 -4.25 4.84 16.71
CA TYR A 262 -4.20 4.07 15.46
C TYR A 262 -4.13 5.06 14.31
N VAL A 263 -3.12 4.90 13.47
CA VAL A 263 -2.93 5.63 12.23
C VAL A 263 -3.35 4.71 11.09
N PHE A 264 -4.25 5.20 10.25
CA PHE A 264 -4.67 4.55 9.02
C PHE A 264 -4.17 5.37 7.83
N MET A 265 -3.10 4.89 7.18
CA MET A 265 -2.56 5.49 5.97
C MET A 265 -3.16 4.81 4.73
N TYR A 266 -3.35 5.56 3.65
CA TYR A 266 -3.85 5.03 2.39
C TYR A 266 -3.51 5.93 1.21
N SER A 267 -3.57 5.36 0.01
CA SER A 267 -3.55 6.12 -1.24
C SER A 267 -4.93 6.71 -1.50
N ASN A 268 -4.97 7.99 -1.89
CA ASN A 268 -6.19 8.65 -2.37
C ASN A 268 -6.30 8.66 -3.91
N GLY A 269 -5.49 7.85 -4.60
CA GLY A 269 -5.63 7.50 -6.02
C GLY A 269 -5.47 8.68 -6.96
N ASP A 270 -6.60 9.26 -7.41
CA ASP A 270 -6.65 10.33 -8.43
C ASP A 270 -5.92 11.63 -8.00
N SER A 271 -5.64 11.78 -6.69
CA SER A 271 -4.83 12.88 -6.17
C SER A 271 -3.36 12.52 -5.96
N HIS A 272 -3.00 11.24 -6.17
CA HIS A 272 -1.64 10.70 -6.12
C HIS A 272 -0.90 10.91 -4.79
N GLN A 273 -1.62 10.97 -3.67
CA GLN A 273 -1.03 11.21 -2.35
C GLN A 273 -1.14 9.98 -1.43
N LEU A 274 -0.17 9.85 -0.53
CA LEU A 274 -0.40 9.09 0.70
C LEU A 274 -0.95 10.05 1.74
N VAL A 275 -2.16 9.75 2.20
CA VAL A 275 -2.85 10.48 3.26
C VAL A 275 -3.02 9.59 4.47
N TYR A 276 -3.34 10.18 5.62
CA TYR A 276 -3.60 9.44 6.83
C TYR A 276 -4.79 9.98 7.61
N ALA A 277 -5.36 9.10 8.40
CA ALA A 277 -6.43 9.36 9.35
C ALA A 277 -6.10 8.72 10.70
N THR A 278 -6.63 9.24 11.81
CA THR A 278 -6.37 8.70 13.15
C THR A 278 -7.63 8.27 13.88
N GLY A 279 -7.52 7.25 14.73
CA GLY A 279 -8.62 6.71 15.52
C GLY A 279 -8.13 6.05 16.81
N ASP A 280 -9.09 5.63 17.64
CA ASP A 280 -8.83 5.04 18.96
C ASP A 280 -9.05 3.50 18.97
N SER A 281 -9.31 2.90 17.81
CA SER A 281 -9.53 1.46 17.62
C SER A 281 -8.98 1.02 16.27
N PRO A 282 -8.50 -0.24 16.12
CA PRO A 282 -8.12 -0.78 14.80
C PRO A 282 -9.29 -0.80 13.81
N TYR A 283 -10.54 -0.78 14.30
CA TYR A 283 -11.74 -0.76 13.47
C TYR A 283 -12.22 0.65 13.07
N GLY A 284 -11.58 1.70 13.58
CA GLY A 284 -12.04 3.07 13.42
C GLY A 284 -13.32 3.40 14.21
N PRO A 285 -14.09 4.41 13.80
CA PRO A 285 -13.83 5.27 12.63
C PRO A 285 -12.50 6.02 12.76
N TYR A 286 -11.92 6.38 11.62
CA TYR A 286 -10.71 7.20 11.56
C TYR A 286 -11.04 8.60 11.03
N THR A 287 -10.61 9.63 11.74
CA THR A 287 -10.75 11.03 11.31
C THR A 287 -9.57 11.42 10.44
N TYR A 288 -9.84 11.89 9.21
CA TYR A 288 -8.81 12.37 8.29
C TYR A 288 -7.90 13.39 8.98
N SER A 289 -6.59 13.23 8.83
CA SER A 289 -5.58 14.01 9.57
C SER A 289 -4.64 14.78 8.65
N GLY A 290 -4.38 14.32 7.43
CA GLY A 290 -3.61 15.09 6.45
C GLY A 290 -2.90 14.26 5.38
N VAL A 291 -2.01 14.94 4.65
CA VAL A 291 -1.14 14.35 3.62
C VAL A 291 0.21 14.02 4.24
N LEU A 292 0.68 12.79 4.07
CA LEU A 292 2.04 12.36 4.41
C LEU A 292 3.00 12.55 3.24
N LEU A 293 2.57 12.16 2.03
CA LEU A 293 3.39 12.20 0.82
C LEU A 293 2.58 12.84 -0.31
N GLY A 294 3.17 13.86 -0.94
CA GLY A 294 2.64 14.46 -2.17
C GLY A 294 2.75 13.53 -3.38
N PRO A 295 2.27 13.96 -4.56
CA PRO A 295 2.46 13.24 -5.81
C PRO A 295 3.94 12.92 -6.08
N VAL A 296 4.20 11.67 -6.45
CA VAL A 296 5.52 11.20 -6.88
C VAL A 296 5.58 11.05 -8.41
N THR A 297 6.75 10.77 -8.97
CA THR A 297 6.82 10.37 -10.38
C THR A 297 6.14 9.02 -10.55
N GLY A 298 5.21 8.92 -11.51
CA GLY A 298 4.38 7.74 -11.74
C GLY A 298 2.94 7.94 -11.30
N TRP A 299 2.01 7.13 -11.80
CA TRP A 299 0.58 7.24 -11.47
C TRP A 299 0.25 6.74 -10.06
N THR A 300 0.81 5.58 -9.66
CA THR A 300 0.53 4.97 -8.35
C THR A 300 1.33 5.64 -7.24
N THR A 301 0.74 5.68 -6.05
CA THR A 301 1.44 5.94 -4.79
C THR A 301 1.00 4.88 -3.79
N HIS A 302 1.97 4.28 -3.10
CA HIS A 302 1.75 3.19 -2.14
C HIS A 302 2.90 3.20 -1.14
N GLY A 303 2.65 2.77 0.09
CA GLY A 303 3.71 2.68 1.08
C GLY A 303 3.29 2.07 2.40
N SER A 304 4.22 2.09 3.34
CA SER A 304 4.01 1.73 4.75
C SER A 304 4.76 2.68 5.66
N ILE A 305 4.33 2.78 6.93
CA ILE A 305 5.08 3.48 7.97
C ILE A 305 5.59 2.48 9.00
N VAL A 306 6.84 2.65 9.42
CA VAL A 306 7.52 1.72 10.31
C VAL A 306 8.40 2.46 11.31
N GLU A 307 8.35 2.04 12.58
CA GLU A 307 9.32 2.46 13.58
C GLU A 307 10.53 1.52 13.54
N TRP A 308 11.72 2.06 13.33
CA TRP A 308 12.95 1.28 13.26
C TRP A 308 14.10 2.05 13.93
N GLY A 309 14.83 1.40 14.84
CA GLY A 309 15.95 2.04 15.54
C GLY A 309 15.55 3.25 16.41
N GLY A 310 14.28 3.36 16.81
CA GLY A 310 13.74 4.50 17.57
C GLY A 310 13.36 5.72 16.73
N GLU A 311 13.30 5.55 15.41
CA GLU A 311 12.91 6.59 14.45
C GLU A 311 11.78 6.07 13.55
N TRP A 312 10.95 6.97 13.05
CA TRP A 312 9.87 6.63 12.12
C TRP A 312 10.30 6.84 10.67
N TYR A 313 9.90 5.91 9.81
CA TYR A 313 10.16 5.96 8.38
C TYR A 313 8.89 5.74 7.58
N LEU A 314 8.79 6.46 6.47
CA LEU A 314 7.88 6.16 5.38
C LEU A 314 8.65 5.36 4.34
N LEU A 315 8.19 4.15 4.05
CA LEU A 315 8.54 3.43 2.84
C LEU A 315 7.53 3.79 1.76
N TYR A 316 7.99 4.07 0.55
CA TYR A 316 7.13 4.40 -0.59
C TYR A 316 7.81 3.97 -1.88
N HIS A 317 7.18 4.18 -3.04
CA HIS A 317 7.83 3.99 -4.34
C HIS A 317 7.67 5.22 -5.23
N ASP A 318 8.50 5.30 -6.26
CA ASP A 318 8.23 6.13 -7.44
C ASP A 318 8.73 5.46 -8.72
N ALA A 319 8.42 6.07 -9.86
CA ALA A 319 8.89 5.69 -11.18
C ALA A 319 9.97 6.63 -11.71
N GLU A 320 10.67 7.39 -10.86
CA GLU A 320 11.68 8.37 -11.32
C GLU A 320 12.79 7.68 -12.13
N ARG A 321 13.23 6.50 -11.65
CA ARG A 321 14.32 5.74 -12.26
C ARG A 321 13.97 5.21 -13.66
N SER A 322 12.71 4.86 -13.90
CA SER A 322 12.27 4.22 -15.16
C SER A 322 11.54 5.18 -16.10
N GLY A 323 10.88 6.21 -15.56
CA GLY A 323 9.89 7.03 -16.26
C GLY A 323 8.62 6.28 -16.67
N ARG A 324 8.34 5.10 -16.10
CA ARG A 324 7.22 4.21 -16.49
C ARG A 324 6.42 3.75 -15.27
N ASP A 325 5.10 3.94 -15.31
CA ASP A 325 4.20 3.70 -14.16
C ASP A 325 4.24 2.29 -13.57
N HIS A 326 4.50 1.26 -14.39
CA HIS A 326 4.56 -0.14 -13.97
C HIS A 326 5.97 -0.65 -13.65
N LEU A 327 6.99 0.23 -13.62
CA LEU A 327 8.36 -0.14 -13.26
C LEU A 327 8.89 0.83 -12.22
N ARG A 328 8.58 0.53 -10.97
CA ARG A 328 8.79 1.44 -9.85
C ARG A 328 10.04 1.06 -9.07
N SER A 329 10.43 1.91 -8.13
CA SER A 329 11.54 1.65 -7.21
C SER A 329 11.17 2.11 -5.81
N VAL A 330 11.32 1.20 -4.85
CA VAL A 330 11.10 1.49 -3.43
C VAL A 330 12.12 2.50 -2.91
N ARG A 331 11.65 3.38 -2.03
CA ARG A 331 12.37 4.45 -1.36
C ARG A 331 12.00 4.50 0.12
N MET A 332 12.81 5.22 0.87
CA MET A 332 12.59 5.44 2.30
C MET A 332 12.85 6.90 2.66
N ALA A 333 11.97 7.50 3.44
CA ALA A 333 12.13 8.83 4.00
C ALA A 333 11.87 8.80 5.51
N ARG A 334 12.53 9.69 6.26
CA ARG A 334 12.27 9.82 7.70
C ARG A 334 10.97 10.58 7.92
N LEU A 335 10.20 10.17 8.92
CA LEU A 335 9.03 10.87 9.41
C LEU A 335 9.37 11.56 10.74
N GLU A 336 8.90 12.80 10.88
CA GLU A 336 8.78 13.47 12.17
C GLU A 336 7.40 13.15 12.75
N VAL A 337 7.38 12.74 14.01
CA VAL A 337 6.15 12.46 14.76
C VAL A 337 6.11 13.41 15.95
N ASP A 338 5.07 14.24 16.02
CA ASP A 338 4.87 15.15 17.15
C ASP A 338 4.18 14.42 18.32
N ASP A 339 4.21 15.04 19.51
CA ASP A 339 3.61 14.49 20.74
C ASP A 339 2.11 14.20 20.62
N ASP A 340 1.40 14.90 19.72
CA ASP A 340 -0.02 14.68 19.45
C ASP A 340 -0.30 13.56 18.43
N GLY A 341 0.75 12.92 17.92
CA GLY A 341 0.70 11.86 16.92
C GLY A 341 0.55 12.36 15.48
N SER A 342 0.58 13.68 15.25
CA SER A 342 0.68 14.20 13.89
C SER A 342 2.03 13.84 13.28
N MET A 343 2.02 13.56 11.98
CA MET A 343 3.20 13.09 11.26
C MET A 343 3.42 13.93 10.00
N ARG A 344 4.69 14.16 9.69
CA ARG A 344 5.14 14.81 8.45
C ARG A 344 6.45 14.20 8.00
N LEU A 345 6.77 14.34 6.73
CA LEU A 345 8.11 14.04 6.25
C LEU A 345 9.12 14.98 6.93
N ALA A 346 10.26 14.40 7.34
CA ALA A 346 11.37 15.21 7.80
C ALA A 346 11.92 16.04 6.62
N HIS A 347 12.30 17.28 6.91
CA HIS A 347 13.00 18.15 5.96
C HIS A 347 14.51 18.10 6.22
N GLY A 348 15.30 18.16 5.15
CA GLY A 348 16.76 17.97 5.15
C GLY A 348 17.56 19.25 5.24
#